data_AF-A0A538AJR8-F1
#
_entry.id   AF-A0A538AJR8-F1
#
_cell.length_a   1.000
_cell.length_b   1.000
_cell.length_c   1.000
_cell.angle_alpha   90.00
_cell.angle_beta   90.00
_cell.angle_gamma   90.00
#
_symmetry.space_group_name_H-M   'P 1'
#
loop_
_entity.id
_entity.type
_entity.pdbx_description
1 polymer ?
#
loop_
_entity_poly.entity_id
_entity_poly.type
_entity_poly.pdbx_seq_one_letter_code
_entity_poly.pdbx_strand_id
1 'polypeptide(L)'
;MATLLAASVAGLWAATPAAAASDLWTTITYGRVSFRVPASWPVIDLATSPNACIRFDRPGVFLGRQEQQPACPAWLVGRTNAVYVQPLDGRSVGRARFSKHSTPINGEPTFRGEGTETGGSLIAAFPRLGVLATVSFGVDRALSERILASFRRAPGAAPLRQTKLPKPARTPRRAAAPSGTGAIYTGEGFDTCAAPSTDSMNAWLASDMRSVGVYIGGINRGCDQPNLTSSWVVAVEGQGWNLVPIYVGLQAPCSGFTNRIITSKATTEGSDAADDAAAQAALIGLTPGDPIYFDMESYDDSNTSCVTGVLNFISAWVGELHVKGYIAGMYGGAASGMRDEAAIYQDPDYNTLDDIWNAHWDGVHGVFGDPYFSDTVWPDHQRLHQYAGGHSEKWGGVTINIDSDYDDGAVACSYVGTGIVPPSPSAANAPGAIGTAGPRFDAYDLKAGGTIEHASWTCPPGWSDTENLGGTLKSGPAAASMVEGTDQEVFAEGTDLSLQENVQSANGT
;
A
#
# COMPACT_ATOMS: atom_id res chain seq x y z
N MET A 1 -20.49 20.86 57.88
CA MET A 1 -20.85 19.87 58.92
C MET A 1 -20.98 18.52 58.24
N ALA A 2 -20.42 17.48 58.87
CA ALA A 2 -20.38 16.06 58.44
C ALA A 2 -19.37 15.69 57.34
N THR A 3 -18.13 15.50 57.79
CA THR A 3 -17.07 14.69 57.19
C THR A 3 -17.48 13.22 57.15
N LEU A 4 -17.26 12.51 56.04
CA LEU A 4 -17.33 11.06 55.97
C LEU A 4 -16.05 10.53 55.31
N LEU A 5 -15.13 10.06 56.15
CA LEU A 5 -14.01 9.22 55.74
C LEU A 5 -14.55 7.82 55.42
N ALA A 6 -14.29 7.32 54.22
CA ALA A 6 -14.38 5.89 53.91
C ALA A 6 -12.95 5.34 53.78
N ALA A 7 -12.59 4.47 54.72
CA ALA A 7 -11.31 3.79 54.78
C ALA A 7 -11.22 2.74 53.66
N SER A 8 -10.25 2.90 52.76
CA SER A 8 -9.86 1.88 51.78
C SER A 8 -9.00 0.82 52.45
N VAL A 9 -9.53 -0.39 52.56
CA VAL A 9 -8.78 -1.59 52.98
C VAL A 9 -7.82 -1.96 51.85
N ALA A 10 -6.54 -1.68 52.03
CA ALA A 10 -5.49 -2.13 51.14
C ALA A 10 -5.28 -3.64 51.29
N GLY A 11 -5.94 -4.43 50.44
CA GLY A 11 -5.60 -5.83 50.25
C GLY A 11 -4.28 -5.94 49.48
N LEU A 12 -3.19 -6.23 50.19
CA LEU A 12 -1.92 -6.65 49.59
C LEU A 12 -2.12 -8.00 48.88
N TRP A 13 -2.50 -7.96 47.60
CA TRP A 13 -2.25 -9.08 46.71
C TRP A 13 -0.76 -9.06 46.40
N ALA A 14 0.00 -9.86 47.15
CA ALA A 14 1.32 -10.27 46.71
C ALA A 14 1.13 -11.03 45.40
N ALA A 15 1.36 -10.36 44.27
CA ALA A 15 1.45 -11.01 42.98
C ALA A 15 2.59 -12.04 43.10
N THR A 16 2.24 -13.30 43.20
CA THR A 16 3.17 -14.39 42.95
C THR A 16 3.79 -14.15 41.58
N PRO A 17 5.12 -14.17 41.42
CA PRO A 17 5.72 -14.07 40.10
C PRO A 17 5.12 -15.19 39.26
N ALA A 18 4.47 -14.81 38.14
CA ALA A 18 4.01 -15.78 37.16
C ALA A 18 5.23 -16.60 36.78
N ALA A 19 5.27 -17.86 37.21
CA ALA A 19 6.27 -18.80 36.77
C ALA A 19 6.18 -18.80 35.24
N ALA A 20 7.28 -18.45 34.56
CA ALA A 20 7.39 -18.57 33.12
C ALA A 20 6.96 -20.00 32.77
N ALA A 21 5.78 -20.14 32.16
CA ALA A 21 5.37 -21.42 31.63
C ALA A 21 6.49 -21.85 30.69
N SER A 22 7.16 -22.96 30.98
CA SER A 22 8.05 -23.56 30.02
C SER A 22 7.19 -23.81 28.77
N ASP A 23 7.38 -23.02 27.72
CA ASP A 23 6.61 -23.17 26.48
C ASP A 23 6.76 -24.62 26.03
N LEU A 24 5.74 -25.44 26.25
CA LEU A 24 5.73 -26.80 25.74
C LEU A 24 5.74 -26.64 24.22
N TRP A 25 6.75 -27.19 23.55
CA TRP A 25 6.88 -27.09 22.10
C TRP A 25 6.24 -28.31 21.44
N THR A 26 5.31 -28.08 20.52
CA THR A 26 4.75 -29.13 19.65
C THR A 26 5.48 -29.21 18.31
N THR A 27 5.39 -30.35 17.61
CA THR A 27 5.92 -30.51 16.25
C THR A 27 4.78 -30.47 15.25
N ILE A 28 4.88 -29.58 14.28
CA ILE A 28 3.98 -29.48 13.13
C ILE A 28 4.65 -30.17 11.95
N THR A 29 3.87 -30.94 11.17
CA THR A 29 4.30 -31.55 9.92
C THR A 29 3.36 -31.10 8.80
N TYR A 30 3.94 -30.60 7.71
CA TYR A 30 3.20 -30.19 6.52
C TYR A 30 3.95 -30.67 5.27
N GLY A 31 3.35 -31.59 4.52
CA GLY A 31 4.01 -32.21 3.37
C GLY A 31 5.36 -32.85 3.75
N ARG A 32 6.46 -32.26 3.27
CA ARG A 32 7.84 -32.76 3.49
C ARG A 32 8.58 -32.05 4.61
N VAL A 33 7.99 -31.02 5.23
CA VAL A 33 8.63 -30.23 6.28
C VAL A 33 8.03 -30.58 7.64
N SER A 34 8.89 -30.58 8.66
CA SER A 34 8.48 -30.52 10.06
C SER A 34 9.21 -29.39 10.76
N PHE A 35 8.55 -28.75 11.73
CA PHE A 35 9.09 -27.66 12.53
C PHE A 35 8.39 -27.64 13.89
N ARG A 36 8.92 -26.87 14.85
CA ARG A 36 8.36 -26.75 16.19
C ARG A 36 7.83 -25.34 16.44
N VAL A 37 6.76 -25.26 17.21
CA VAL A 37 6.13 -24.01 17.69
C VAL A 37 5.65 -24.21 19.12
N PRO A 38 5.31 -23.14 19.88
CA PRO A 38 4.60 -23.27 21.15
C PRO A 38 3.30 -24.06 20.99
N ALA A 39 3.04 -25.02 21.88
CA ALA A 39 1.94 -25.97 21.80
C ALA A 39 0.56 -25.32 21.98
N SER A 40 0.51 -24.11 22.52
CA SER A 40 -0.72 -23.32 22.67
C SER A 40 -1.20 -22.68 21.37
N TRP A 41 -0.36 -22.64 20.32
CA TRP A 41 -0.71 -21.95 19.08
C TRP A 41 -1.76 -22.73 18.27
N PRO A 42 -2.81 -22.07 17.75
CA PRO A 42 -3.73 -22.70 16.84
C PRO A 42 -3.04 -23.04 15.51
N VAL A 43 -3.45 -24.14 14.90
CA VAL A 43 -2.99 -24.56 13.56
C VAL A 43 -4.17 -24.49 12.61
N ILE A 44 -4.04 -23.69 11.56
CA ILE A 44 -5.05 -23.44 10.53
C ILE A 44 -4.55 -24.05 9.22
N ASP A 45 -5.27 -25.05 8.72
CA ASP A 45 -5.02 -25.64 7.40
C ASP A 45 -5.95 -25.00 6.36
N LEU A 46 -5.37 -24.22 5.45
CA LEU A 46 -6.08 -23.49 4.41
C LEU A 46 -6.72 -24.43 3.37
N ALA A 47 -6.33 -25.70 3.29
CA ALA A 47 -7.06 -26.67 2.47
C ALA A 47 -8.45 -27.00 3.04
N THR A 48 -8.61 -26.91 4.36
CA THR A 48 -9.87 -27.18 5.07
C THR A 48 -10.63 -25.91 5.46
N SER A 49 -9.91 -24.79 5.61
CA SER A 49 -10.44 -23.47 5.95
C SER A 49 -9.98 -22.45 4.90
N PRO A 50 -10.48 -22.56 3.65
CA PRO A 50 -9.91 -21.85 2.51
C PRO A 50 -10.09 -20.33 2.57
N ASN A 51 -11.01 -19.81 3.38
CA ASN A 51 -11.25 -18.37 3.54
C ASN A 51 -10.64 -17.83 4.84
N ALA A 52 -9.92 -18.65 5.62
CA ALA A 52 -9.33 -18.19 6.87
C ALA A 52 -8.31 -17.07 6.62
N CYS A 53 -8.43 -15.97 7.35
CA CYS A 53 -7.43 -14.91 7.30
C CYS A 53 -6.11 -15.37 7.91
N ILE A 54 -5.02 -15.24 7.15
CA ILE A 54 -3.66 -15.43 7.66
C ILE A 54 -3.31 -14.20 8.49
N ARG A 55 -3.25 -14.37 9.81
CA ARG A 55 -3.08 -13.30 10.78
C ARG A 55 -1.71 -13.33 11.43
N PHE A 56 -1.03 -12.21 11.41
CA PHE A 56 0.24 -11.97 12.07
C PHE A 56 0.12 -11.08 13.31
N ASP A 57 -1.05 -10.51 13.60
CA ASP A 57 -1.36 -9.77 14.82
C ASP A 57 -1.60 -10.68 16.05
N ARG A 58 -1.77 -11.99 15.82
CA ARG A 58 -1.98 -13.01 16.87
C ARG A 58 -1.15 -14.27 16.61
N PRO A 59 -0.77 -15.02 17.67
CA PRO A 59 0.01 -16.24 17.48
C PRO A 59 -0.78 -17.33 16.75
N GLY A 60 -0.11 -18.06 15.86
CA GLY A 60 -0.74 -19.14 15.09
C GLY A 60 0.18 -19.74 14.04
N VAL A 61 -0.24 -20.89 13.51
CA VAL A 61 0.38 -21.57 12.37
C VAL A 61 -0.62 -21.69 11.23
N PHE A 62 -0.26 -21.19 10.06
CA PHE A 62 -1.07 -21.27 8.84
C PHE A 62 -0.36 -22.18 7.84
N LEU A 63 -1.06 -23.17 7.33
CA LEU A 63 -0.52 -24.19 6.43
C LEU A 63 -1.31 -24.21 5.13
N GLY A 64 -0.62 -24.26 3.99
CA GLY A 64 -1.27 -24.32 2.68
C GLY A 64 -1.11 -23.03 1.90
N ARG A 65 -1.89 -22.92 0.83
CA ARG A 65 -1.97 -21.71 0.02
C ARG A 65 -3.33 -21.08 0.21
N GLN A 66 -3.36 -19.75 0.34
CA GLN A 66 -4.59 -18.97 0.24
C GLN A 66 -5.05 -18.91 -1.22
N GLU A 67 -5.98 -19.79 -1.62
CA GLU A 67 -6.55 -19.81 -2.98
C GLU A 67 -7.88 -19.04 -3.07
N GLN A 68 -8.68 -19.01 -2.00
CA GLN A 68 -9.96 -18.29 -1.97
C GLN A 68 -9.83 -16.90 -1.33
N GLN A 69 -10.84 -16.05 -1.55
CA GLN A 69 -10.92 -14.73 -0.93
C GLN A 69 -10.81 -14.87 0.60
N PRO A 70 -9.76 -14.32 1.23
CA PRO A 70 -9.63 -14.36 2.68
C PRO A 70 -10.71 -13.49 3.34
N ALA A 71 -11.32 -14.01 4.40
CA ALA A 71 -12.22 -13.29 5.29
C ALA A 71 -11.39 -12.62 6.40
N CYS A 72 -10.63 -11.60 6.03
CA CYS A 72 -9.87 -10.79 6.96
C CYS A 72 -10.71 -9.60 7.45
N PRO A 73 -10.75 -9.30 8.76
CA PRO A 73 -11.17 -8.00 9.24
C PRO A 73 -10.29 -6.89 8.64
N ALA A 74 -10.85 -5.73 8.32
CA ALA A 74 -10.12 -4.60 7.72
C ALA A 74 -9.10 -3.99 8.72
N TRP A 75 -9.55 -3.65 9.92
CA TRP A 75 -8.80 -2.99 11.01
C TRP A 75 -7.63 -3.77 11.66
N LEU A 76 -7.06 -4.80 11.02
CA LEU A 76 -6.01 -5.60 11.66
C LEU A 76 -4.65 -4.89 11.69
N VAL A 77 -4.34 -4.31 12.85
CA VAL A 77 -3.05 -3.68 13.14
C VAL A 77 -2.33 -4.38 14.30
N GLY A 78 -1.01 -4.48 14.18
CA GLY A 78 -0.11 -5.11 15.14
C GLY A 78 0.49 -6.40 14.60
N ARG A 79 1.63 -6.80 15.19
CA ARG A 79 2.34 -8.01 14.78
C ARG A 79 2.94 -8.74 15.96
N THR A 80 2.93 -10.06 15.88
CA THR A 80 3.49 -10.98 16.86
C THR A 80 4.12 -12.19 16.15
N ASN A 81 4.61 -13.14 16.94
CA ASN A 81 5.15 -14.39 16.44
C ASN A 81 4.05 -15.27 15.86
N ALA A 82 4.13 -15.58 14.57
CA ALA A 82 3.28 -16.53 13.88
C ALA A 82 4.06 -17.19 12.73
N VAL A 83 3.55 -18.30 12.21
CA VAL A 83 4.18 -19.04 11.11
C VAL A 83 3.19 -19.23 9.98
N TYR A 84 3.58 -18.88 8.76
CA TYR A 84 2.87 -19.28 7.54
C TYR A 84 3.79 -20.15 6.68
N VAL A 85 3.33 -21.35 6.32
CA VAL A 85 4.05 -22.28 5.44
C VAL A 85 3.20 -22.59 4.22
N GLN A 86 3.71 -22.24 3.04
CA GLN A 86 3.03 -22.42 1.76
C GLN A 86 3.89 -23.17 0.74
N PRO A 87 3.28 -23.75 -0.32
CA PRO A 87 4.03 -24.35 -1.41
C PRO A 87 5.03 -23.38 -2.06
N LEU A 88 6.23 -23.86 -2.36
CA LEU A 88 7.26 -23.09 -3.05
C LEU A 88 7.08 -23.14 -4.56
N ASP A 89 6.58 -22.05 -5.12
CA ASP A 89 6.39 -21.84 -6.55
C ASP A 89 6.71 -20.40 -6.99
N GLY A 90 6.51 -20.10 -8.27
CA GLY A 90 6.76 -18.76 -8.84
C GLY A 90 5.97 -17.62 -8.18
N ARG A 91 4.77 -17.90 -7.66
CA ARG A 91 3.95 -16.92 -6.93
C ARG A 91 4.56 -16.63 -5.55
N SER A 92 4.87 -17.68 -4.78
CA SER A 92 5.44 -17.53 -3.43
C SER A 92 6.82 -16.85 -3.44
N VAL A 93 7.68 -17.15 -4.42
CA VAL A 93 9.02 -16.53 -4.51
C VAL A 93 9.00 -15.11 -5.07
N GLY A 94 7.92 -14.69 -5.74
CA GLY A 94 7.76 -13.30 -6.19
C GLY A 94 7.51 -12.31 -5.05
N ARG A 95 7.28 -12.80 -3.83
CA ARG A 95 6.89 -11.99 -2.66
C ARG A 95 8.05 -11.49 -1.81
N ALA A 96 9.28 -11.88 -2.13
CA ALA A 96 10.49 -11.44 -1.42
C ALA A 96 11.71 -11.51 -2.34
N ARG A 97 12.73 -10.72 -2.04
CA ARG A 97 14.07 -10.92 -2.60
C ARG A 97 14.78 -11.98 -1.79
N PHE A 98 15.54 -12.86 -2.44
CA PHE A 98 16.23 -13.96 -1.78
C PHE A 98 17.73 -13.89 -1.99
N SER A 99 18.46 -14.37 -0.99
CA SER A 99 19.91 -14.52 -1.04
C SER A 99 20.38 -15.26 -2.30
N LYS A 100 21.51 -14.86 -2.87
CA LYS A 100 22.08 -15.54 -4.06
C LYS A 100 22.56 -16.96 -3.75
N HIS A 101 22.98 -17.19 -2.51
CA HIS A 101 23.49 -18.46 -2.02
C HIS A 101 22.60 -19.01 -0.91
N SER A 102 22.49 -20.35 -0.87
CA SER A 102 21.74 -21.03 0.19
C SER A 102 22.63 -21.29 1.39
N THR A 103 22.07 -21.10 2.59
CA THR A 103 22.67 -21.53 3.86
C THR A 103 21.84 -22.68 4.43
N PRO A 104 22.44 -23.82 4.85
CA PRO A 104 21.66 -24.93 5.36
C PRO A 104 20.97 -24.64 6.71
N ILE A 105 19.73 -25.08 6.87
CA ILE A 105 19.05 -25.21 8.17
C ILE A 105 18.72 -26.69 8.35
N ASN A 106 19.26 -27.31 9.41
CA ASN A 106 19.11 -28.74 9.69
C ASN A 106 19.37 -29.65 8.47
N GLY A 107 20.38 -29.32 7.67
CA GLY A 107 20.77 -30.08 6.47
C GLY A 107 19.97 -29.77 5.21
N GLU A 108 19.00 -28.86 5.25
CA GLU A 108 18.23 -28.41 4.09
C GLU A 108 18.78 -27.11 3.51
N PRO A 109 19.16 -27.08 2.21
CA PRO A 109 19.54 -25.83 1.54
C PRO A 109 18.42 -24.82 1.64
N THR A 110 18.70 -23.66 2.24
CA THR A 110 17.70 -22.62 2.51
C THR A 110 18.14 -21.29 1.93
N PHE A 111 17.27 -20.64 1.17
CA PHE A 111 17.46 -19.27 0.68
C PHE A 111 16.70 -18.33 1.59
N ARG A 112 17.34 -17.29 2.13
CA ARG A 112 16.74 -16.36 3.09
C ARG A 112 16.20 -15.15 2.36
N GLY A 113 15.05 -14.64 2.83
CA GLY A 113 14.54 -13.34 2.42
C GLY A 113 15.53 -12.25 2.82
N GLU A 114 15.77 -11.28 1.94
CA GLU A 114 16.63 -10.13 2.21
C GLU A 114 15.76 -8.92 2.59
N GLY A 115 16.11 -8.25 3.70
CA GLY A 115 15.44 -7.02 4.14
C GLY A 115 14.06 -7.22 4.76
N THR A 116 13.63 -8.47 5.01
CA THR A 116 12.27 -8.75 5.51
C THR A 116 12.13 -8.50 7.01
N GLU A 117 13.25 -8.33 7.71
CA GLU A 117 13.31 -8.13 9.16
C GLU A 117 12.75 -6.79 9.61
N THR A 118 12.91 -5.73 8.81
CA THR A 118 12.35 -4.39 9.12
C THR A 118 10.83 -4.46 9.21
N GLY A 119 10.19 -5.18 8.27
CA GLY A 119 8.76 -5.51 8.32
C GLY A 119 8.38 -6.65 9.28
N GLY A 120 9.25 -7.04 10.22
CA GLY A 120 8.94 -8.03 11.25
C GLY A 120 8.79 -9.46 10.73
N SER A 121 9.57 -9.88 9.74
CA SER A 121 9.49 -11.23 9.18
C SER A 121 10.85 -11.89 8.93
N LEU A 122 10.93 -13.18 9.22
CA LEU A 122 11.97 -14.07 8.74
C LEU A 122 11.39 -14.93 7.62
N ILE A 123 11.82 -14.70 6.38
CA ILE A 123 11.38 -15.48 5.23
C ILE A 123 12.46 -16.49 4.83
N ALA A 124 12.06 -17.74 4.57
CA ALA A 124 12.96 -18.82 4.21
C ALA A 124 12.33 -19.76 3.18
N ALA A 125 13.00 -19.92 2.03
CA ALA A 125 12.62 -20.85 0.99
C ALA A 125 13.45 -22.13 1.07
N PHE A 126 12.78 -23.29 1.08
CA PHE A 126 13.37 -24.62 1.19
C PHE A 126 13.08 -25.44 -0.09
N PRO A 127 13.89 -25.33 -1.16
CA PRO A 127 13.60 -25.99 -2.45
C PRO A 127 13.42 -27.51 -2.36
N ARG A 128 14.21 -28.17 -1.52
CA ARG A 128 14.14 -29.62 -1.34
C ARG A 128 12.92 -30.08 -0.53
N LEU A 129 12.36 -29.19 0.28
CA LEU A 129 11.12 -29.43 1.03
C LEU A 129 9.89 -28.98 0.23
N GLY A 130 10.06 -28.11 -0.76
CA GLY A 130 9.00 -27.58 -1.59
C GLY A 130 8.13 -26.54 -0.88
N VAL A 131 8.68 -25.82 0.10
CA VAL A 131 7.93 -24.82 0.90
C VAL A 131 8.66 -23.48 1.02
N LEU A 132 7.87 -22.42 1.11
CA LEU A 132 8.27 -21.13 1.64
C LEU A 132 7.69 -20.99 3.05
N ALA A 133 8.53 -20.61 4.01
CA ALA A 133 8.12 -20.27 5.36
C ALA A 133 8.28 -18.77 5.59
N THR A 134 7.22 -18.13 6.08
CA THR A 134 7.24 -16.79 6.66
C THR A 134 7.03 -16.93 8.16
N VAL A 135 8.01 -16.51 8.95
CA VAL A 135 7.92 -16.51 10.42
C VAL A 135 7.91 -15.05 10.87
N SER A 136 6.72 -14.53 11.20
CA SER A 136 6.57 -13.14 11.67
C SER A 136 7.08 -12.98 13.09
N PHE A 137 7.38 -11.77 13.51
CA PHE A 137 7.67 -11.41 14.90
C PHE A 137 7.19 -9.99 15.20
N GLY A 138 6.84 -9.76 16.47
CA GLY A 138 6.77 -8.41 17.06
C GLY A 138 8.03 -8.17 17.89
N VAL A 139 7.88 -7.96 19.20
CA VAL A 139 9.04 -7.75 20.09
C VAL A 139 9.94 -8.99 20.28
N ASP A 140 9.42 -10.21 20.21
CA ASP A 140 10.20 -11.45 20.45
C ASP A 140 10.75 -12.06 19.17
N ARG A 141 11.69 -11.36 18.51
CA ARG A 141 12.39 -11.92 17.33
C ARG A 141 13.08 -13.25 17.63
N ALA A 142 13.60 -13.43 18.84
CA ALA A 142 14.35 -14.62 19.23
C ALA A 142 13.49 -15.90 19.18
N LEU A 143 12.20 -15.82 19.53
CA LEU A 143 11.28 -16.95 19.36
C LEU A 143 11.13 -17.35 17.89
N SER A 144 10.96 -16.38 16.99
CA SER A 144 10.86 -16.66 15.55
C SER A 144 12.14 -17.24 14.97
N GLU A 145 13.30 -16.81 15.44
CA GLU A 145 14.59 -17.42 15.07
C GLU A 145 14.69 -18.88 15.54
N ARG A 146 14.25 -19.19 16.78
CA ARG A 146 14.20 -20.58 17.30
C ARG A 146 13.23 -21.44 16.50
N ILE A 147 12.05 -20.91 16.17
CA ILE A 147 11.06 -21.60 15.33
C ILE A 147 11.68 -21.91 13.96
N LEU A 148 12.23 -20.90 13.28
CA LEU A 148 12.83 -21.08 11.95
C LEU A 148 14.01 -22.06 11.99
N ALA A 149 14.85 -22.00 13.01
CA ALA A 149 15.96 -22.94 13.21
C ALA A 149 15.50 -24.39 13.45
N SER A 150 14.23 -24.62 13.78
CA SER A 150 13.68 -25.97 13.96
C SER A 150 13.17 -26.63 12.68
N PHE A 151 13.08 -25.88 11.58
CA PHE A 151 12.63 -26.40 10.28
C PHE A 151 13.58 -27.50 9.80
N ARG A 152 13.01 -28.64 9.43
CA ARG A 152 13.74 -29.81 8.96
C ARG A 152 12.85 -30.68 8.07
N ARG A 153 13.45 -31.66 7.40
CA ARG A 153 12.68 -32.70 6.70
C ARG A 153 11.80 -33.49 7.65
N ALA A 154 10.56 -33.72 7.26
CA ALA A 154 9.65 -34.59 8.00
C ALA A 154 10.20 -36.03 8.02
N PRO A 155 10.05 -36.77 9.13
CA PRO A 155 10.47 -38.18 9.21
C PRO A 155 9.85 -39.01 8.07
N GLY A 156 10.68 -39.80 7.38
CA GLY A 156 10.24 -40.65 6.26
C GLY A 156 9.95 -39.93 4.95
N ALA A 157 10.01 -38.59 4.88
CA ALA A 157 9.80 -37.86 3.65
C ALA A 157 11.05 -37.89 2.75
N ALA A 158 10.89 -38.35 1.51
CA ALA A 158 11.91 -38.16 0.47
C ALA A 158 12.00 -36.67 0.07
N PRO A 159 13.22 -36.11 -0.11
CA PRO A 159 13.37 -34.73 -0.57
C PRO A 159 13.00 -34.60 -2.05
N LEU A 160 12.55 -33.40 -2.45
CA LEU A 160 12.46 -33.04 -3.86
C LEU A 160 13.87 -32.99 -4.48
N ARG A 161 13.94 -33.28 -5.78
CA ARG A 161 15.17 -33.11 -6.58
C ARG A 161 15.52 -31.64 -6.84
N GLN A 162 14.62 -30.73 -6.49
CA GLN A 162 14.77 -29.30 -6.68
C GLN A 162 15.78 -28.72 -5.68
N THR A 163 16.81 -28.05 -6.19
CA THR A 163 17.87 -27.40 -5.39
C THR A 163 17.93 -25.89 -5.59
N LYS A 164 17.19 -25.36 -6.56
CA LYS A 164 17.10 -23.94 -6.89
C LYS A 164 15.68 -23.42 -6.63
N LEU A 165 15.56 -22.12 -6.40
CA LEU A 165 14.25 -21.46 -6.34
C LEU A 165 13.53 -21.59 -7.69
N PRO A 166 12.19 -21.75 -7.70
CA PRO A 166 11.38 -21.55 -8.88
C PRO A 166 11.64 -20.16 -9.49
N LYS A 167 11.41 -20.02 -10.80
CA LYS A 167 11.40 -18.69 -11.40
C LYS A 167 10.14 -17.96 -10.93
N PRO A 168 10.23 -16.67 -10.54
CA PRO A 168 9.06 -15.83 -10.36
C PRO A 168 8.18 -15.86 -11.63
N ALA A 169 6.86 -15.69 -11.46
CA ALA A 169 5.98 -15.50 -12.60
C ALA A 169 6.48 -14.33 -13.46
N ARG A 170 6.43 -14.46 -14.79
CA ARG A 170 6.92 -13.43 -15.70
C ARG A 170 6.00 -12.22 -15.63
N THR A 171 6.43 -11.17 -14.94
CA THR A 171 5.72 -9.90 -14.90
C THR A 171 5.99 -9.09 -16.17
N PRO A 172 4.97 -8.47 -16.79
CA PRO A 172 5.24 -7.39 -17.75
C PRO A 172 5.94 -6.23 -17.05
N ARG A 173 6.89 -5.59 -17.75
CA ARG A 173 7.69 -4.47 -17.21
C ARG A 173 6.81 -3.21 -17.18
N ARG A 174 6.58 -2.63 -16.00
CA ARG A 174 6.02 -1.29 -15.85
C ARG A 174 6.96 -0.23 -16.42
N ALA A 175 6.40 0.78 -17.09
CA ALA A 175 7.12 2.04 -17.28
C ALA A 175 7.19 2.76 -15.92
N ALA A 176 8.24 3.57 -15.70
CA ALA A 176 8.27 4.44 -14.53
C ALA A 176 7.12 5.45 -14.64
N ALA A 177 6.45 5.74 -13.52
CA ALA A 177 5.51 6.86 -13.45
C ALA A 177 6.26 8.19 -13.73
N PRO A 178 5.59 9.20 -14.31
CA PRO A 178 6.16 10.54 -14.41
C PRO A 178 6.57 11.04 -13.02
N SER A 179 7.70 11.71 -12.91
CA SER A 179 8.17 12.24 -11.64
C SER A 179 7.32 13.43 -11.19
N GLY A 180 6.86 13.43 -9.94
CA GLY A 180 6.46 14.65 -9.22
C GLY A 180 4.96 14.88 -9.02
N THR A 181 4.07 14.06 -9.59
CA THR A 181 2.61 14.08 -9.33
C THR A 181 2.05 12.68 -9.59
N GLY A 182 1.43 12.08 -8.58
CA GLY A 182 0.87 10.74 -8.65
C GLY A 182 -0.40 10.75 -9.49
N ALA A 183 -0.93 9.58 -9.85
CA ALA A 183 -2.30 9.56 -10.40
C ALA A 183 -3.24 10.22 -9.41
N ILE A 184 -4.07 11.16 -9.86
CA ILE A 184 -5.13 11.71 -9.03
C ILE A 184 -6.39 10.90 -9.31
N TYR A 185 -7.02 10.42 -8.25
CA TYR A 185 -8.34 9.80 -8.31
C TYR A 185 -9.28 10.51 -7.35
N THR A 186 -10.48 10.80 -7.85
CA THR A 186 -11.57 11.37 -7.06
C THR A 186 -12.77 10.41 -7.10
N GLY A 187 -13.23 9.95 -5.94
CA GLY A 187 -14.43 9.12 -5.83
C GLY A 187 -14.35 8.05 -4.76
N GLU A 188 -15.29 7.10 -4.79
CA GLU A 188 -15.42 6.05 -3.78
C GLU A 188 -14.26 5.06 -3.83
N GLY A 189 -13.85 4.65 -2.64
CA GLY A 189 -12.77 3.72 -2.36
C GLY A 189 -13.10 2.81 -1.19
N PHE A 190 -12.19 1.89 -0.93
CA PHE A 190 -12.20 1.10 0.28
C PHE A 190 -10.81 0.57 0.58
N ASP A 191 -10.56 0.18 1.81
CA ASP A 191 -9.42 -0.65 2.15
C ASP A 191 -9.84 -1.96 2.81
N THR A 192 -8.98 -2.95 2.70
CA THR A 192 -9.20 -4.24 3.36
C THR A 192 -7.86 -4.89 3.65
N CYS A 193 -7.78 -5.59 4.79
CA CYS A 193 -6.50 -6.07 5.28
C CYS A 193 -5.77 -6.91 4.24
N ALA A 194 -6.38 -7.96 3.68
CA ALA A 194 -5.71 -8.80 2.69
C ALA A 194 -6.18 -8.44 1.29
N ALA A 195 -5.24 -8.06 0.41
CA ALA A 195 -5.50 -7.77 -1.00
C ALA A 195 -6.46 -8.82 -1.60
N PRO A 196 -7.63 -8.43 -2.15
CA PRO A 196 -8.59 -9.39 -2.66
C PRO A 196 -8.04 -10.21 -3.83
N SER A 197 -8.67 -11.34 -4.16
CA SER A 197 -8.31 -12.07 -5.38
C SER A 197 -8.65 -11.22 -6.62
N THR A 198 -7.93 -11.43 -7.74
CA THR A 198 -8.23 -10.72 -9.01
C THR A 198 -9.67 -10.95 -9.49
N ASP A 199 -10.24 -12.13 -9.24
CA ASP A 199 -11.64 -12.44 -9.55
C ASP A 199 -12.59 -11.68 -8.61
N SER A 200 -12.23 -11.53 -7.34
CA SER A 200 -12.98 -10.71 -6.37
C SER A 200 -13.00 -9.24 -6.80
N MET A 201 -11.85 -8.70 -7.20
CA MET A 201 -11.74 -7.32 -7.71
C MET A 201 -12.60 -7.12 -8.95
N ASN A 202 -12.60 -8.09 -9.88
CA ASN A 202 -13.47 -8.03 -11.06
C ASN A 202 -14.96 -8.09 -10.70
N ALA A 203 -15.34 -8.94 -9.74
CA ALA A 203 -16.73 -9.03 -9.27
C ALA A 203 -17.17 -7.74 -8.55
N TRP A 204 -16.25 -7.09 -7.84
CA TRP A 204 -16.49 -5.86 -7.10
C TRP A 204 -16.65 -4.62 -7.98
N LEU A 205 -16.35 -4.68 -9.27
CA LEU A 205 -16.73 -3.62 -10.23
C LEU A 205 -18.25 -3.38 -10.30
N ALA A 206 -19.05 -4.25 -9.68
CA ALA A 206 -20.49 -4.06 -9.45
C ALA A 206 -20.82 -2.98 -8.40
N SER A 207 -19.85 -2.50 -7.61
CA SER A 207 -19.99 -1.31 -6.75
C SER A 207 -19.60 -0.02 -7.50
N ASP A 208 -19.81 1.12 -6.86
CA ASP A 208 -19.37 2.43 -7.36
C ASP A 208 -17.89 2.74 -7.03
N MET A 209 -17.23 1.91 -6.23
CA MET A 209 -15.83 2.12 -5.81
C MET A 209 -14.84 1.85 -6.94
N ARG A 210 -13.82 2.70 -7.10
CA ARG A 210 -12.73 2.50 -8.08
C ARG A 210 -11.33 2.70 -7.50
N SER A 211 -11.18 2.79 -6.18
CA SER A 211 -9.88 2.67 -5.52
C SER A 211 -9.88 1.56 -4.46
N VAL A 212 -8.69 1.04 -4.16
CA VAL A 212 -8.48 0.08 -3.09
C VAL A 212 -7.18 0.34 -2.31
N GLY A 213 -7.28 0.46 -0.99
CA GLY A 213 -6.15 0.44 -0.06
C GLY A 213 -5.48 -0.93 0.03
N VAL A 214 -4.16 -0.99 -0.16
CA VAL A 214 -3.38 -2.23 -0.12
C VAL A 214 -2.17 -2.14 0.80
N TYR A 215 -2.10 -3.00 1.81
CA TYR A 215 -1.04 -2.97 2.81
C TYR A 215 0.25 -3.61 2.30
N ILE A 216 1.23 -2.79 1.89
CA ILE A 216 2.46 -3.24 1.23
C ILE A 216 3.53 -3.73 2.21
N GLY A 217 3.54 -3.25 3.45
CA GLY A 217 4.64 -3.52 4.39
C GLY A 217 4.41 -3.01 5.80
N GLY A 218 5.49 -3.05 6.59
CA GLY A 218 5.52 -2.50 7.94
C GLY A 218 5.41 -3.53 9.06
N ILE A 219 6.12 -3.26 10.15
CA ILE A 219 6.23 -4.14 11.32
C ILE A 219 4.89 -4.34 12.05
N ASN A 220 3.90 -3.46 11.88
CA ASN A 220 2.58 -3.61 12.46
C ASN A 220 1.51 -4.05 11.44
N ARG A 221 1.88 -4.46 10.22
CA ARG A 221 0.91 -5.04 9.26
C ARG A 221 0.34 -6.35 9.79
N GLY A 222 -0.98 -6.39 10.05
CA GLY A 222 -1.62 -7.44 10.84
C GLY A 222 -2.01 -8.72 10.10
N CYS A 223 -2.21 -8.69 8.79
CA CYS A 223 -2.45 -9.91 7.99
C CYS A 223 -1.40 -10.12 6.90
N ASP A 224 -1.38 -11.34 6.35
CA ASP A 224 -0.59 -11.63 5.15
C ASP A 224 -1.21 -11.04 3.89
N GLN A 225 -0.38 -10.82 2.88
CA GLN A 225 -0.80 -10.37 1.54
C GLN A 225 -0.61 -11.48 0.50
N PRO A 226 -1.45 -12.52 0.48
CA PRO A 226 -1.24 -13.67 -0.40
C PRO A 226 -1.46 -13.34 -1.88
N ASN A 227 -2.33 -12.38 -2.19
CA ASN A 227 -2.64 -11.99 -3.57
C ASN A 227 -1.78 -10.83 -4.07
N LEU A 228 -1.29 -9.95 -3.19
CA LEU A 228 -0.53 -8.76 -3.57
C LEU A 228 0.83 -9.14 -4.18
N THR A 229 0.88 -9.12 -5.51
CA THR A 229 2.07 -9.35 -6.31
C THR A 229 2.08 -8.36 -7.47
N SER A 230 3.23 -8.22 -8.14
CA SER A 230 3.30 -7.35 -9.32
C SER A 230 2.39 -7.76 -10.46
N SER A 231 2.09 -9.05 -10.64
CA SER A 231 1.09 -9.49 -11.63
C SER A 231 -0.34 -9.15 -11.20
N TRP A 232 -0.61 -9.15 -9.89
CA TRP A 232 -1.92 -8.77 -9.36
C TRP A 232 -2.16 -7.27 -9.53
N VAL A 233 -1.17 -6.44 -9.19
CA VAL A 233 -1.21 -4.97 -9.37
C VAL A 233 -1.61 -4.64 -10.81
N VAL A 234 -0.87 -5.16 -11.78
CA VAL A 234 -1.16 -4.96 -13.21
C VAL A 234 -2.55 -5.47 -13.62
N ALA A 235 -2.98 -6.62 -13.09
CA ALA A 235 -4.27 -7.18 -13.44
C ALA A 235 -5.44 -6.34 -12.89
N VAL A 236 -5.29 -5.80 -11.68
CA VAL A 236 -6.31 -5.04 -10.96
C VAL A 236 -6.40 -3.62 -11.50
N GLU A 237 -5.28 -2.95 -11.76
CA GLU A 237 -5.33 -1.66 -12.47
C GLU A 237 -5.84 -1.82 -13.91
N GLY A 238 -5.52 -2.94 -14.57
CA GLY A 238 -6.08 -3.27 -15.88
C GLY A 238 -7.60 -3.53 -15.88
N GLN A 239 -8.21 -3.74 -14.71
CA GLN A 239 -9.67 -3.79 -14.54
C GLN A 239 -10.29 -2.41 -14.32
N GLY A 240 -9.47 -1.36 -14.10
CA GLY A 240 -9.92 0.01 -13.81
C GLY A 240 -9.88 0.39 -12.33
N TRP A 241 -9.16 -0.36 -11.50
CA TRP A 241 -8.93 0.00 -10.09
C TRP A 241 -7.72 0.90 -9.92
N ASN A 242 -7.81 1.84 -8.98
CA ASN A 242 -6.71 2.65 -8.47
C ASN A 242 -6.20 2.05 -7.15
N LEU A 243 -4.90 2.12 -6.88
CA LEU A 243 -4.32 1.52 -5.67
C LEU A 243 -3.85 2.59 -4.69
N VAL A 244 -4.13 2.43 -3.40
CA VAL A 244 -3.60 3.28 -2.34
C VAL A 244 -2.62 2.44 -1.49
N PRO A 245 -1.29 2.54 -1.70
CA PRO A 245 -0.33 1.69 -1.00
C PRO A 245 -0.14 2.12 0.46
N ILE A 246 -0.38 1.21 1.41
CA ILE A 246 -0.35 1.48 2.85
C ILE A 246 0.84 0.78 3.51
N TYR A 247 1.60 1.51 4.32
CA TYR A 247 2.72 0.97 5.10
C TYR A 247 2.46 1.10 6.60
N VAL A 248 2.28 -0.04 7.28
CA VAL A 248 1.90 -0.09 8.72
C VAL A 248 3.14 -0.21 9.59
N GLY A 249 3.85 0.92 9.74
CA GLY A 249 5.12 0.99 10.45
C GLY A 249 4.99 1.04 11.98
N LEU A 250 6.02 1.60 12.63
CA LEU A 250 6.03 1.84 14.07
C LEU A 250 4.94 2.86 14.45
N GLN A 251 4.20 2.58 15.52
CA GLN A 251 3.10 3.43 15.97
C GLN A 251 3.55 4.45 17.03
N ALA A 252 2.71 5.46 17.29
CA ALA A 252 3.03 6.54 18.21
C ALA A 252 3.58 6.05 19.58
N PRO A 253 4.56 6.74 20.21
CA PRO A 253 5.18 6.30 21.47
C PRO A 253 4.19 6.04 22.61
N CYS A 254 3.13 6.85 22.67
CA CYS A 254 2.08 6.82 23.68
C CYS A 254 0.94 5.82 23.38
N SER A 255 0.99 5.14 22.22
CA SER A 255 -0.02 4.16 21.86
C SER A 255 0.09 2.85 22.67
N GLY A 256 -0.98 2.05 22.61
CA GLY A 256 -1.04 0.70 23.18
C GLY A 256 -0.42 -0.39 22.30
N PHE A 257 0.11 -0.04 21.13
CA PHE A 257 0.72 -1.00 20.21
C PHE A 257 2.03 -1.57 20.76
N THR A 258 2.40 -2.75 20.29
CA THR A 258 3.62 -3.43 20.74
C THR A 258 4.88 -2.82 20.12
N ASN A 259 4.86 -2.57 18.81
CA ASN A 259 5.99 -1.98 18.09
C ASN A 259 5.72 -0.48 17.89
N ARG A 260 6.51 0.36 18.56
CA ARG A 260 6.29 1.81 18.67
C ARG A 260 7.56 2.58 18.40
N ILE A 261 7.37 3.82 17.97
CA ILE A 261 8.44 4.80 17.80
C ILE A 261 9.12 5.00 19.15
N ILE A 262 10.45 4.97 19.13
CA ILE A 262 11.26 5.42 20.24
C ILE A 262 11.54 6.90 19.99
N THR A 263 10.97 7.80 20.79
CA THR A 263 11.04 9.26 20.56
C THR A 263 12.45 9.77 20.26
N SER A 264 13.48 9.25 20.92
CA SER A 264 14.88 9.65 20.69
C SER A 264 15.51 9.13 19.38
N LYS A 265 14.81 8.28 18.64
CA LYS A 265 15.24 7.66 17.38
C LYS A 265 14.28 7.97 16.23
N ALA A 266 13.22 8.75 16.47
CA ALA A 266 12.13 9.03 15.54
C ALA A 266 12.62 9.30 14.11
N THR A 267 13.60 10.19 13.94
CA THR A 267 14.16 10.51 12.63
C THR A 267 14.76 9.30 11.92
N THR A 268 15.62 8.53 12.58
CA THR A 268 16.22 7.32 11.98
C THR A 268 15.17 6.27 11.70
N GLU A 269 14.23 6.07 12.62
CA GLU A 269 13.15 5.09 12.47
C GLU A 269 12.20 5.48 11.31
N GLY A 270 11.97 6.76 11.07
CA GLY A 270 11.18 7.28 9.95
C GLY A 270 11.85 7.03 8.60
N SER A 271 13.16 7.32 8.49
CA SER A 271 13.94 7.02 7.27
C SER A 271 14.04 5.51 7.03
N ASP A 272 14.28 4.70 8.06
CA ASP A 272 14.32 3.24 7.94
C ASP A 272 12.96 2.67 7.48
N ALA A 273 11.85 3.27 7.93
CA ALA A 273 10.51 2.90 7.49
C ALA A 273 10.30 3.23 6.00
N ALA A 274 10.71 4.42 5.55
CA ALA A 274 10.61 4.82 4.14
C ALA A 274 11.47 3.94 3.22
N ASP A 275 12.66 3.54 3.67
CA ASP A 275 13.53 2.59 2.98
C ASP A 275 12.85 1.22 2.78
N ASP A 276 12.26 0.65 3.83
CA ASP A 276 11.53 -0.61 3.71
C ASP A 276 10.29 -0.44 2.82
N ALA A 277 9.52 0.63 3.02
CA ALA A 277 8.32 0.89 2.23
C ALA A 277 8.62 0.99 0.72
N ALA A 278 9.64 1.73 0.33
CA ALA A 278 10.10 1.81 -1.06
C ALA A 278 10.58 0.45 -1.60
N ALA A 279 11.21 -0.38 -0.76
CA ALA A 279 11.61 -1.74 -1.15
C ALA A 279 10.41 -2.68 -1.34
N GLN A 280 9.39 -2.60 -0.46
CA GLN A 280 8.14 -3.36 -0.58
C GLN A 280 7.32 -2.90 -1.79
N ALA A 281 7.24 -1.59 -2.02
CA ALA A 281 6.61 -1.00 -3.19
C ALA A 281 7.24 -1.53 -4.49
N ALA A 282 8.57 -1.47 -4.60
CA ALA A 282 9.31 -1.98 -5.76
C ALA A 282 9.15 -3.51 -5.96
N LEU A 283 8.93 -4.29 -4.91
CA LEU A 283 8.68 -5.74 -5.00
C LEU A 283 7.38 -6.07 -5.73
N ILE A 284 6.35 -5.25 -5.52
CA ILE A 284 5.04 -5.39 -6.18
C ILE A 284 4.94 -4.53 -7.45
N GLY A 285 6.05 -3.92 -7.86
CA GLY A 285 6.16 -3.19 -9.11
C GLY A 285 5.88 -1.70 -9.01
N LEU A 286 5.48 -1.16 -7.87
CA LEU A 286 5.36 0.29 -7.69
C LEU A 286 6.71 0.98 -7.93
N THR A 287 6.66 2.20 -8.46
CA THR A 287 7.82 2.94 -8.94
C THR A 287 7.84 4.36 -8.38
N PRO A 288 9.00 5.05 -8.36
CA PRO A 288 9.04 6.48 -8.10
C PRO A 288 7.97 7.23 -8.92
N GLY A 289 7.25 8.15 -8.27
CA GLY A 289 6.03 8.81 -8.75
C GLY A 289 4.73 8.22 -8.19
N ASP A 290 4.73 6.95 -7.75
CA ASP A 290 3.60 6.38 -7.00
C ASP A 290 3.60 6.91 -5.54
N PRO A 291 2.44 6.99 -4.87
CA PRO A 291 2.35 7.33 -3.46
C PRO A 291 2.57 6.13 -2.55
N ILE A 292 2.99 6.43 -1.32
CA ILE A 292 2.99 5.49 -0.20
C ILE A 292 2.47 6.22 1.03
N TYR A 293 1.39 5.70 1.62
CA TYR A 293 0.78 6.24 2.82
C TYR A 293 1.33 5.52 4.05
N PHE A 294 1.95 6.25 4.96
CA PHE A 294 2.28 5.72 6.28
C PHE A 294 1.00 5.62 7.12
N ASP A 295 0.74 4.45 7.70
CA ASP A 295 -0.39 4.26 8.62
C ASP A 295 0.04 4.59 10.06
N MET A 296 -0.40 5.75 10.55
CA MET A 296 -0.25 6.20 11.93
C MET A 296 -1.62 6.23 12.64
N GLU A 297 -1.87 5.20 13.41
CA GLU A 297 -3.08 5.05 14.20
C GLU A 297 -3.26 6.18 15.22
N SER A 298 -4.52 6.40 15.62
CA SER A 298 -4.87 7.45 16.58
C SER A 298 -4.07 7.33 17.89
N TYR A 299 -3.66 8.48 18.43
CA TYR A 299 -2.86 8.55 19.64
C TYR A 299 -3.26 9.74 20.53
N ASP A 300 -2.80 9.73 21.78
CA ASP A 300 -3.03 10.82 22.73
C ASP A 300 -2.17 12.04 22.36
N ASP A 301 -2.77 12.99 21.67
CA ASP A 301 -2.14 14.23 21.20
C ASP A 301 -1.90 15.25 22.33
N SER A 302 -2.45 15.03 23.53
CA SER A 302 -2.13 15.86 24.69
C SER A 302 -0.72 15.58 25.25
N ASN A 303 -0.13 14.45 24.85
CA ASN A 303 1.23 14.08 25.22
C ASN A 303 2.25 14.70 24.25
N THR A 304 2.77 15.87 24.59
CA THR A 304 3.69 16.63 23.74
C THR A 304 4.95 15.84 23.33
N SER A 305 5.51 15.01 24.21
CA SER A 305 6.67 14.17 23.86
C SER A 305 6.30 13.04 22.88
N CYS A 306 5.05 12.59 22.89
CA CYS A 306 4.52 11.64 21.91
C CYS A 306 4.38 12.32 20.55
N VAL A 307 3.71 13.48 20.51
CA VAL A 307 3.51 14.30 19.31
C VAL A 307 4.85 14.64 18.66
N THR A 308 5.82 15.16 19.41
CA THR A 308 7.17 15.45 18.88
C THR A 308 7.86 14.20 18.32
N GLY A 309 7.62 13.02 18.91
CA GLY A 309 8.14 11.76 18.38
C GLY A 309 7.49 11.37 17.05
N VAL A 310 6.18 11.58 16.90
CA VAL A 310 5.44 11.31 15.65
C VAL A 310 5.87 12.29 14.56
N LEU A 311 5.82 13.60 14.81
CA LEU A 311 6.17 14.62 13.81
C LEU A 311 7.60 14.46 13.27
N ASN A 312 8.58 14.18 14.16
CA ASN A 312 9.97 13.93 13.73
C ASN A 312 10.12 12.64 12.92
N PHE A 313 9.29 11.64 13.21
CA PHE A 313 9.28 10.38 12.47
C PHE A 313 8.65 10.58 11.07
N ILE A 314 7.50 11.24 10.99
CA ILE A 314 6.78 11.49 9.73
C ILE A 314 7.59 12.44 8.84
N SER A 315 8.16 13.52 9.38
CA SER A 315 9.04 14.41 8.62
C SER A 315 10.25 13.67 8.01
N ALA A 316 10.85 12.70 8.74
CA ALA A 316 11.94 11.89 8.21
C ALA A 316 11.48 10.85 7.17
N TRP A 317 10.27 10.30 7.35
CA TRP A 317 9.60 9.45 6.37
C TRP A 317 9.39 10.19 5.04
N VAL A 318 8.84 11.41 5.09
CA VAL A 318 8.62 12.28 3.92
C VAL A 318 9.93 12.55 3.21
N GLY A 319 10.94 13.06 3.93
CA GLY A 319 12.22 13.41 3.34
C GLY A 319 12.93 12.22 2.67
N GLU A 320 12.87 11.03 3.26
CA GLU A 320 13.48 9.84 2.68
C GLU A 320 12.67 9.31 1.47
N LEU A 321 11.33 9.34 1.49
CA LEU A 321 10.53 8.99 0.32
C LEU A 321 10.77 9.94 -0.86
N HIS A 322 10.93 11.24 -0.60
CA HIS A 322 11.33 12.21 -1.62
C HIS A 322 12.70 11.87 -2.22
N VAL A 323 13.68 11.45 -1.41
CA VAL A 323 14.97 10.94 -1.90
C VAL A 323 14.81 9.70 -2.77
N LYS A 324 13.85 8.82 -2.45
CA LYS A 324 13.49 7.66 -3.29
C LYS A 324 12.62 8.02 -4.51
N GLY A 325 12.10 9.24 -4.57
CA GLY A 325 11.22 9.74 -5.62
C GLY A 325 9.77 9.26 -5.52
N TYR A 326 9.30 8.83 -4.36
CA TYR A 326 7.88 8.52 -4.11
C TYR A 326 7.16 9.73 -3.52
N ILE A 327 5.83 9.73 -3.65
CA ILE A 327 4.95 10.68 -2.96
C ILE A 327 4.71 10.18 -1.55
N ALA A 328 4.90 11.05 -0.57
CA ALA A 328 4.81 10.74 0.85
C ALA A 328 3.45 11.12 1.40
N GLY A 329 2.59 10.11 1.54
CA GLY A 329 1.29 10.25 2.20
C GLY A 329 1.31 9.77 3.64
N MET A 330 0.26 10.12 4.39
CA MET A 330 0.01 9.56 5.72
C MET A 330 -1.48 9.32 5.92
N TYR A 331 -1.84 8.14 6.42
CA TYR A 331 -3.12 7.85 7.06
C TYR A 331 -3.03 8.17 8.55
N GLY A 332 -4.11 8.71 9.12
CA GLY A 332 -4.19 8.93 10.56
C GLY A 332 -5.49 9.57 11.02
N GLY A 333 -5.73 9.49 12.33
CA GLY A 333 -6.94 10.03 12.96
C GLY A 333 -7.06 11.55 12.81
N ALA A 334 -8.26 12.01 12.44
CA ALA A 334 -8.59 13.44 12.34
C ALA A 334 -8.25 14.20 13.62
N ALA A 335 -8.58 13.58 14.75
CA ALA A 335 -8.40 14.16 16.06
C ALA A 335 -6.99 13.96 16.66
N SER A 336 -6.00 13.46 15.92
CA SER A 336 -4.61 13.37 16.37
C SER A 336 -3.64 13.66 15.24
N GLY A 337 -3.26 12.66 14.44
CA GLY A 337 -2.21 12.77 13.42
C GLY A 337 -2.49 13.87 12.41
N MET A 338 -3.72 13.94 11.87
CA MET A 338 -4.07 14.97 10.89
C MET A 338 -4.06 16.37 11.48
N ARG A 339 -4.58 16.53 12.71
CA ARG A 339 -4.52 17.82 13.42
C ARG A 339 -3.07 18.27 13.68
N ASP A 340 -2.21 17.35 14.11
CA ASP A 340 -0.82 17.65 14.45
C ASP A 340 -0.01 18.01 13.21
N GLU A 341 -0.13 17.25 12.12
CA GLU A 341 0.52 17.54 10.84
C GLU A 341 -0.01 18.84 10.21
N ALA A 342 -1.32 19.10 10.31
CA ALA A 342 -1.91 20.36 9.82
C ALA A 342 -1.35 21.59 10.57
N ALA A 343 -1.06 21.45 11.87
CA ALA A 343 -0.49 22.52 12.68
C ALA A 343 0.94 22.91 12.26
N ILE A 344 1.67 21.99 11.62
CA ILE A 344 3.03 22.21 11.12
C ILE A 344 3.12 22.33 9.59
N TYR A 345 1.99 22.39 8.88
CA TYR A 345 1.95 22.37 7.41
C TYR A 345 2.87 23.42 6.72
N GLN A 346 3.03 24.60 7.34
CA GLN A 346 3.88 25.69 6.85
C GLN A 346 5.17 25.87 7.66
N ASP A 347 5.48 24.96 8.59
CA ASP A 347 6.68 25.03 9.41
C ASP A 347 7.90 24.54 8.61
N PRO A 348 8.89 25.41 8.31
CA PRO A 348 10.06 25.04 7.50
C PRO A 348 11.00 24.03 8.18
N ASP A 349 10.82 23.75 9.47
CA ASP A 349 11.64 22.77 10.19
C ASP A 349 11.18 21.32 9.93
N TYR A 350 10.00 21.13 9.30
CA TYR A 350 9.45 19.81 8.96
C TYR A 350 9.27 19.66 7.45
N ASN A 351 9.44 18.43 6.96
CA ASN A 351 9.03 18.10 5.61
C ASN A 351 7.51 17.89 5.59
N THR A 352 6.80 18.68 4.80
CA THR A 352 5.35 18.61 4.66
C THR A 352 4.94 17.36 3.88
N LEU A 353 3.90 16.66 4.37
CA LEU A 353 3.26 15.56 3.64
C LEU A 353 2.75 16.04 2.26
N ASP A 354 2.91 15.20 1.25
CA ASP A 354 2.39 15.47 -0.09
C ASP A 354 0.89 15.17 -0.18
N ASP A 355 0.40 14.22 0.61
CA ASP A 355 -1.00 13.74 0.62
C ASP A 355 -1.41 13.27 2.02
N ILE A 356 -2.70 13.34 2.34
CA ILE A 356 -3.26 12.90 3.62
C ILE A 356 -4.43 11.95 3.44
N TRP A 357 -4.58 11.00 4.35
CA TRP A 357 -5.74 10.12 4.42
C TRP A 357 -6.35 10.22 5.82
N ASN A 358 -7.36 11.07 5.92
CA ASN A 358 -8.02 11.40 7.18
C ASN A 358 -8.93 10.25 7.64
N ALA A 359 -8.75 9.77 8.87
CA ALA A 359 -9.68 8.83 9.48
C ALA A 359 -10.68 9.57 10.37
N HIS A 360 -11.91 9.71 9.89
CA HIS A 360 -13.04 10.27 10.64
C HIS A 360 -14.33 9.57 10.24
N TRP A 361 -14.81 8.66 11.08
CA TRP A 361 -15.98 7.84 10.74
C TRP A 361 -17.31 8.58 10.93
N ASP A 362 -17.52 9.66 10.18
CA ASP A 362 -18.69 10.54 10.24
C ASP A 362 -19.74 10.23 9.16
N GLY A 363 -19.43 9.32 8.22
CA GLY A 363 -20.27 8.95 7.09
C GLY A 363 -20.36 10.02 5.98
N VAL A 364 -19.45 10.99 5.96
CA VAL A 364 -19.40 12.05 4.94
C VAL A 364 -18.52 11.63 3.77
N HIS A 365 -19.16 11.52 2.60
CA HIS A 365 -18.51 11.20 1.33
C HIS A 365 -17.89 12.48 0.73
N GLY A 366 -16.74 12.88 1.26
CA GLY A 366 -15.99 14.05 0.82
C GLY A 366 -14.74 14.26 1.67
N VAL A 367 -13.82 15.10 1.19
CA VAL A 367 -12.47 15.28 1.77
C VAL A 367 -12.23 16.66 2.39
N PHE A 368 -13.25 17.52 2.42
CA PHE A 368 -13.21 18.88 2.96
C PHE A 368 -14.26 19.08 4.06
N GLY A 369 -14.02 20.06 4.94
CA GLY A 369 -14.96 20.43 6.00
C GLY A 369 -14.81 19.68 7.32
N ASP A 370 -13.71 18.94 7.51
CA ASP A 370 -13.41 18.29 8.79
C ASP A 370 -13.16 19.35 9.89
N PRO A 371 -13.76 19.24 11.08
CA PRO A 371 -13.62 20.26 12.13
C PRO A 371 -12.25 20.27 12.83
N TYR A 372 -11.40 19.26 12.62
CA TYR A 372 -10.12 19.12 13.31
C TYR A 372 -8.96 19.84 12.64
N PHE A 373 -9.07 20.20 11.36
CA PHE A 373 -8.05 20.97 10.63
C PHE A 373 -8.67 21.84 9.52
N SER A 374 -7.91 22.81 9.01
CA SER A 374 -8.41 23.81 8.05
C SER A 374 -8.50 23.26 6.61
N ASP A 375 -9.47 23.72 5.83
CA ASP A 375 -9.51 23.45 4.38
C ASP A 375 -8.39 24.14 3.58
N THR A 376 -7.59 24.99 4.23
CA THR A 376 -6.49 25.73 3.60
C THR A 376 -5.17 24.95 3.52
N VAL A 377 -5.08 23.75 4.10
CA VAL A 377 -3.88 22.88 4.04
C VAL A 377 -4.16 21.68 3.16
N TRP A 378 -3.25 21.26 2.27
CA TRP A 378 -3.55 20.22 1.26
C TRP A 378 -4.81 20.49 0.41
N PRO A 379 -4.97 21.67 -0.24
CA PRO A 379 -6.20 22.00 -0.97
C PRO A 379 -6.29 21.41 -2.39
N ASP A 380 -5.18 20.89 -2.94
CA ASP A 380 -5.02 20.67 -4.38
C ASP A 380 -4.97 19.18 -4.74
N HIS A 381 -6.07 18.43 -4.49
CA HIS A 381 -6.14 16.97 -4.70
C HIS A 381 -5.07 16.20 -3.93
N GLN A 382 -5.07 16.37 -2.61
CA GLN A 382 -4.07 15.83 -1.69
C GLN A 382 -4.75 15.21 -0.46
N ARG A 383 -5.98 14.71 -0.63
CA ARG A 383 -6.81 14.26 0.50
C ARG A 383 -7.60 13.01 0.17
N LEU A 384 -7.52 12.03 1.06
CA LEU A 384 -8.39 10.87 1.16
C LEU A 384 -9.13 10.94 2.50
N HIS A 385 -10.30 10.30 2.59
CA HIS A 385 -11.10 10.28 3.80
C HIS A 385 -11.73 8.92 4.04
N GLN A 386 -11.30 8.24 5.12
CA GLN A 386 -11.97 7.04 5.61
C GLN A 386 -13.20 7.45 6.44
N TYR A 387 -14.37 7.42 5.80
CA TYR A 387 -15.63 7.88 6.38
C TYR A 387 -16.39 6.79 7.14
N ALA A 388 -16.01 5.51 7.00
CA ALA A 388 -16.61 4.41 7.75
C ALA A 388 -15.61 3.28 8.04
N GLY A 389 -15.50 2.91 9.32
CA GLY A 389 -14.69 1.77 9.76
C GLY A 389 -15.37 0.40 9.56
N GLY A 390 -14.69 -0.64 10.04
CA GLY A 390 -14.88 -2.02 9.61
C GLY A 390 -16.31 -2.54 9.54
N HIS A 391 -16.75 -2.86 8.33
CA HIS A 391 -18.05 -3.45 8.04
C HIS A 391 -17.96 -4.41 6.84
N SER A 392 -19.00 -5.20 6.59
CA SER A 392 -19.00 -6.14 5.46
C SER A 392 -19.93 -5.68 4.37
N GLU A 393 -19.40 -5.58 3.16
CA GLU A 393 -20.18 -5.33 1.95
C GLU A 393 -20.18 -6.54 1.03
N LYS A 394 -21.12 -6.56 0.08
CA LYS A 394 -21.25 -7.64 -0.89
C LYS A 394 -21.59 -7.12 -2.28
N TRP A 395 -20.64 -7.26 -3.20
CA TRP A 395 -20.75 -6.84 -4.60
C TRP A 395 -20.37 -7.99 -5.53
N GLY A 396 -21.08 -8.13 -6.64
CA GLY A 396 -20.86 -9.21 -7.61
C GLY A 396 -20.93 -10.62 -7.01
N GLY A 397 -21.62 -10.79 -5.87
CA GLY A 397 -21.70 -12.06 -5.14
C GLY A 397 -20.58 -12.33 -4.13
N VAL A 398 -19.55 -11.48 -4.05
CA VAL A 398 -18.39 -11.63 -3.16
C VAL A 398 -18.52 -10.71 -1.95
N THR A 399 -18.35 -11.26 -0.75
CA THR A 399 -18.35 -10.50 0.51
C THR A 399 -16.93 -10.23 0.98
N ILE A 400 -16.64 -8.98 1.33
CA ILE A 400 -15.36 -8.53 1.88
C ILE A 400 -15.66 -7.65 3.10
N ASN A 401 -14.80 -7.73 4.14
CA ASN A 401 -14.84 -6.77 5.24
C ASN A 401 -13.90 -5.63 4.89
N ILE A 402 -14.43 -4.41 4.88
CA ILE A 402 -13.78 -3.21 4.39
C ILE A 402 -13.90 -2.09 5.41
N ASP A 403 -13.00 -1.13 5.31
CA ASP A 403 -13.24 0.26 5.68
C ASP A 403 -13.57 1.03 4.38
N SER A 404 -14.46 2.03 4.42
CA SER A 404 -14.90 2.76 3.22
C SER A 404 -14.30 4.16 3.18
N ASP A 405 -13.91 4.55 1.96
CA ASP A 405 -13.14 5.75 1.70
C ASP A 405 -13.77 6.61 0.61
N TYR A 406 -13.55 7.91 0.70
CA TYR A 406 -13.73 8.85 -0.40
C TYR A 406 -12.38 9.51 -0.69
N ASP A 407 -11.90 9.34 -1.91
CA ASP A 407 -10.59 9.80 -2.33
C ASP A 407 -10.71 11.10 -3.13
N ASP A 408 -9.71 11.95 -2.99
CA ASP A 408 -9.40 13.10 -3.84
C ASP A 408 -7.90 13.39 -3.76
N GLY A 409 -7.09 12.42 -4.19
CA GLY A 409 -5.66 12.45 -3.96
C GLY A 409 -4.86 11.46 -4.77
N ALA A 410 -3.58 11.38 -4.43
CA ALA A 410 -2.60 10.55 -5.09
C ALA A 410 -2.89 9.06 -4.88
N VAL A 411 -2.99 8.33 -5.98
CA VAL A 411 -3.09 6.89 -6.07
C VAL A 411 -1.95 6.34 -6.92
N ALA A 412 -1.55 5.10 -6.64
CA ALA A 412 -0.59 4.37 -7.46
C ALA A 412 -1.23 4.00 -8.80
N CYS A 413 -0.43 4.13 -9.84
CA CYS A 413 -0.86 3.77 -11.18
C CYS A 413 0.23 3.09 -12.02
N SER A 414 -0.10 1.90 -12.54
CA SER A 414 0.63 1.23 -13.61
C SER A 414 0.05 1.60 -14.96
N TYR A 415 0.88 2.15 -15.84
CA TYR A 415 0.67 1.92 -17.27
C TYR A 415 1.52 0.74 -17.75
N VAL A 416 0.86 -0.29 -18.29
CA VAL A 416 1.50 -1.45 -18.90
C VAL A 416 1.01 -1.62 -20.33
N GLY A 417 1.60 -0.87 -21.26
CA GLY A 417 1.33 -1.00 -22.69
C GLY A 417 2.53 -0.61 -23.55
N THR A 418 2.75 -1.29 -24.67
CA THR A 418 3.71 -0.90 -25.72
C THR A 418 3.13 0.12 -26.72
N GLY A 419 1.96 0.67 -26.42
CA GLY A 419 1.29 1.60 -27.29
C GLY A 419 0.22 2.31 -26.50
N ILE A 420 0.57 3.48 -25.96
CA ILE A 420 -0.38 4.59 -26.00
C ILE A 420 -0.69 4.68 -27.49
N VAL A 421 -1.81 4.11 -27.94
CA VAL A 421 -2.26 4.26 -29.33
C VAL A 421 -2.95 5.62 -29.32
N PRO A 422 -2.30 6.71 -29.77
CA PRO A 422 -2.97 7.98 -29.83
C PRO A 422 -4.22 7.85 -30.71
N PRO A 423 -5.21 8.73 -30.56
CA PRO A 423 -6.20 8.96 -31.61
C PRO A 423 -5.47 8.99 -32.96
N SER A 424 -5.99 8.33 -33.98
CA SER A 424 -5.26 8.22 -35.25
C SER A 424 -5.17 9.60 -35.91
N PRO A 425 -3.97 10.21 -36.03
CA PRO A 425 -3.82 11.50 -36.70
C PRO A 425 -4.11 11.34 -38.19
N SER A 426 -4.66 12.38 -38.82
CA SER A 426 -4.78 12.37 -40.28
C SER A 426 -3.39 12.43 -40.92
N ALA A 427 -3.18 11.65 -41.98
CA ALA A 427 -1.87 11.54 -42.63
C ALA A 427 -1.50 12.85 -43.36
N ALA A 428 -0.78 13.75 -42.69
CA ALA A 428 0.05 14.83 -43.27
C ALA A 428 0.61 15.82 -42.22
N ASN A 429 0.11 15.82 -40.97
CA ASN A 429 0.48 16.81 -39.96
C ASN A 429 0.97 16.15 -38.66
N ALA A 430 1.97 16.75 -38.01
CA ALA A 430 2.43 16.28 -36.71
C ALA A 430 1.41 16.66 -35.62
N PRO A 431 1.11 15.76 -34.66
CA PRO A 431 0.33 16.10 -33.48
C PRO A 431 1.07 17.12 -32.61
N GLY A 432 0.30 17.92 -31.89
CA GLY A 432 0.77 18.67 -30.72
C GLY A 432 0.52 17.83 -29.48
N ALA A 433 1.46 17.79 -28.53
CA ALA A 433 1.26 17.12 -27.25
C ALA A 433 1.87 17.94 -26.12
N ILE A 434 1.22 17.91 -24.96
CA ILE A 434 1.71 18.59 -23.77
C ILE A 434 1.43 17.79 -22.50
N GLY A 435 2.43 17.71 -21.62
CA GLY A 435 2.23 17.17 -20.28
C GLY A 435 1.64 18.24 -19.36
N THR A 436 0.63 17.86 -18.57
CA THR A 436 0.12 18.69 -17.47
C THR A 436 0.65 18.20 -16.13
N ALA A 437 0.14 18.75 -15.02
CA ALA A 437 0.22 18.07 -13.73
C ALA A 437 -0.16 16.59 -13.95
N GLY A 438 0.76 15.71 -13.57
CA GLY A 438 0.79 14.31 -13.96
C GLY A 438 -0.26 13.47 -13.24
N PRO A 439 -0.51 12.24 -13.74
CA PRO A 439 -0.07 11.59 -14.96
C PRO A 439 -1.10 11.84 -16.08
N ARG A 440 -1.39 13.12 -16.34
CA ARG A 440 -2.20 13.57 -17.46
C ARG A 440 -1.33 14.19 -18.55
N PHE A 441 -1.62 13.88 -19.80
CA PHE A 441 -1.11 14.63 -20.94
C PHE A 441 -2.20 14.77 -22.00
N ASP A 442 -2.13 15.83 -22.77
CA ASP A 442 -3.07 16.12 -23.84
C ASP A 442 -2.42 15.93 -25.20
N ALA A 443 -3.19 15.42 -26.14
CA ALA A 443 -2.82 15.35 -27.54
C ALA A 443 -3.83 16.10 -28.40
N TYR A 444 -3.29 16.79 -29.40
CA TYR A 444 -4.00 17.64 -30.33
C TYR A 444 -3.66 17.24 -31.76
N ASP A 445 -4.68 16.95 -32.55
CA ASP A 445 -4.56 16.44 -33.91
C ASP A 445 -5.30 17.30 -34.92
N LEU A 446 -4.64 17.66 -36.04
CA LEU A 446 -5.34 18.21 -37.19
C LEU A 446 -6.01 17.09 -38.00
N LYS A 447 -7.32 17.23 -38.23
CA LYS A 447 -8.08 16.33 -39.11
C LYS A 447 -8.17 16.83 -40.55
N ALA A 448 -8.55 15.92 -41.45
CA ALA A 448 -8.70 16.21 -42.88
C ALA A 448 -9.72 17.34 -43.19
N GLY A 449 -10.63 17.64 -42.25
CA GLY A 449 -11.59 18.74 -42.36
C GLY A 449 -11.07 20.13 -41.97
N GLY A 450 -9.80 20.26 -41.55
CA GLY A 450 -9.22 21.52 -41.11
C GLY A 450 -9.53 21.88 -39.64
N THR A 451 -10.03 20.94 -38.85
CA THR A 451 -10.35 21.10 -37.43
C THR A 451 -9.32 20.43 -36.52
N ILE A 452 -9.11 20.97 -35.32
CA ILE A 452 -8.34 20.31 -34.27
C ILE A 452 -9.26 19.36 -33.49
N GLU A 453 -8.80 18.14 -33.27
CA GLU A 453 -9.32 17.24 -32.25
C GLU A 453 -8.38 17.21 -31.05
N HIS A 454 -8.97 17.10 -29.86
CA HIS A 454 -8.29 16.96 -28.59
C HIS A 454 -8.68 15.65 -27.93
N ALA A 455 -7.72 15.00 -27.29
CA ALA A 455 -7.98 13.96 -26.31
C ALA A 455 -6.98 14.10 -25.17
N SER A 456 -7.44 13.88 -23.94
CA SER A 456 -6.57 13.75 -22.79
C SER A 456 -6.29 12.28 -22.52
N TRP A 457 -5.11 11.97 -22.04
CA TRP A 457 -4.79 10.65 -21.51
C TRP A 457 -4.58 10.77 -20.01
N THR A 458 -5.25 9.92 -19.24
CA THR A 458 -5.02 9.77 -17.80
C THR A 458 -4.75 8.31 -17.45
N CYS A 459 -3.94 8.11 -16.42
CA CYS A 459 -3.64 6.79 -15.89
C CYS A 459 -4.89 6.22 -15.18
N PRO A 460 -5.31 4.99 -15.52
CA PRO A 460 -6.66 4.54 -15.90
C PRO A 460 -7.84 5.53 -15.82
N PRO A 461 -8.72 5.52 -16.84
CA PRO A 461 -8.88 4.44 -17.83
C PRO A 461 -8.10 4.62 -19.15
N GLY A 462 -7.31 5.67 -19.32
CA GLY A 462 -6.54 5.95 -20.53
C GLY A 462 -7.04 7.19 -21.27
N TRP A 463 -7.17 7.11 -22.60
CA TRP A 463 -7.64 8.23 -23.42
C TRP A 463 -9.11 8.58 -23.14
N SER A 464 -9.42 9.86 -23.08
CA SER A 464 -10.77 10.40 -23.15
C SER A 464 -11.41 10.15 -24.52
N ASP A 465 -12.72 10.39 -24.61
CA ASP A 465 -13.34 10.63 -25.91
C ASP A 465 -12.68 11.83 -26.60
N THR A 466 -12.65 11.81 -27.92
CA THR A 466 -12.10 12.92 -28.71
C THR A 466 -13.07 14.09 -28.76
N GLU A 467 -12.61 15.28 -28.41
CA GLU A 467 -13.34 16.54 -28.55
C GLU A 467 -12.93 17.26 -29.85
N ASN A 468 -13.89 17.85 -30.57
CA ASN A 468 -13.60 18.69 -31.73
C ASN A 468 -13.57 20.16 -31.32
N LEU A 469 -12.38 20.76 -31.31
CA LEU A 469 -12.15 22.15 -30.95
C LEU A 469 -12.39 23.14 -32.10
N GLY A 470 -12.80 22.65 -33.28
CA GLY A 470 -13.11 23.46 -34.45
C GLY A 470 -11.88 23.96 -35.20
N GLY A 471 -12.07 25.00 -36.03
CA GLY A 471 -11.01 25.66 -36.80
C GLY A 471 -11.15 25.53 -38.33
N THR A 472 -10.30 26.28 -39.05
CA THR A 472 -10.07 26.15 -40.49
C THR A 472 -8.57 26.27 -40.75
N LEU A 473 -7.87 25.16 -40.51
CA LEU A 473 -6.43 25.13 -40.29
C LEU A 473 -5.67 24.45 -41.42
N LYS A 474 -4.43 24.91 -41.59
CA LYS A 474 -3.48 24.45 -42.61
C LYS A 474 -2.29 23.70 -42.00
N SER A 475 -1.90 23.99 -40.75
CA SER A 475 -0.82 23.30 -40.05
C SER A 475 -1.33 22.41 -38.92
N GLY A 476 -0.51 21.44 -38.49
CA GLY A 476 -0.69 20.79 -37.20
C GLY A 476 -0.60 21.77 -36.03
N PRO A 477 -1.15 21.41 -34.87
CA PRO A 477 -1.14 22.25 -33.68
C PRO A 477 0.21 22.22 -32.94
N ALA A 478 0.55 23.31 -32.27
CA ALA A 478 1.60 23.39 -31.26
C ALA A 478 0.94 23.71 -29.91
N ALA A 479 1.26 22.94 -28.88
CA ALA A 479 0.70 23.11 -27.54
C ALA A 479 1.76 23.68 -26.58
N ALA A 480 1.37 24.64 -25.77
CA ALA A 480 2.17 25.23 -24.70
C ALA A 480 1.34 25.31 -23.40
N SER A 481 2.03 25.27 -22.26
CA SER A 481 1.41 25.37 -20.94
C SER A 481 1.79 26.70 -20.35
N MET A 482 0.82 27.39 -19.78
CA MET A 482 1.06 28.58 -18.98
C MET A 482 1.62 28.18 -17.61
N VAL A 483 2.20 29.16 -16.89
CA VAL A 483 2.80 28.97 -15.56
C VAL A 483 1.79 28.30 -14.61
N GLU A 484 2.25 27.32 -13.83
CA GLU A 484 1.45 26.46 -12.93
C GLU A 484 0.53 25.43 -13.61
N GLY A 485 0.52 25.32 -14.94
CA GLY A 485 -0.19 24.23 -15.63
C GLY A 485 -1.71 24.34 -15.62
N THR A 486 -2.25 25.52 -15.28
CA THR A 486 -3.69 25.79 -15.14
C THR A 486 -4.40 25.99 -16.48
N ASP A 487 -3.71 26.54 -17.47
CA ASP A 487 -4.21 26.78 -18.82
C ASP A 487 -3.22 26.27 -19.89
N GLN A 488 -3.79 25.78 -21.00
CA GLN A 488 -3.09 25.30 -22.18
C GLN A 488 -3.39 26.20 -23.37
N GLU A 489 -2.36 26.60 -24.09
CA GLU A 489 -2.48 27.37 -25.32
C GLU A 489 -2.14 26.47 -26.52
N VAL A 490 -3.05 26.40 -27.48
CA VAL A 490 -2.91 25.63 -28.71
C VAL A 490 -2.88 26.57 -29.89
N PHE A 491 -1.77 26.54 -30.64
CA PHE A 491 -1.51 27.40 -31.78
C PHE A 491 -1.52 26.62 -33.10
N ALA A 492 -2.10 27.17 -34.15
CA ALA A 492 -2.03 26.61 -35.51
C ALA A 492 -2.12 27.70 -36.59
N GLU A 493 -1.61 27.43 -37.79
CA GLU A 493 -1.76 28.31 -38.97
C GLU A 493 -3.14 28.07 -39.61
N GLY A 494 -3.91 29.15 -39.81
CA GLY A 494 -5.17 29.15 -40.55
C GLY A 494 -4.97 29.07 -42.07
N THR A 495 -6.01 28.66 -42.81
CA THR A 495 -5.95 28.63 -44.29
C THR A 495 -5.76 30.00 -44.95
N ASP A 496 -6.06 31.07 -44.21
CA ASP A 496 -5.85 32.47 -44.59
C ASP A 496 -4.47 33.02 -44.17
N LEU A 497 -3.57 32.15 -43.70
CA LEU A 497 -2.24 32.48 -43.15
C LEU A 497 -2.28 33.25 -41.81
N SER A 498 -3.44 33.29 -41.14
CA SER A 498 -3.55 33.82 -39.77
C SER A 498 -2.96 32.84 -38.75
N LEU A 499 -2.43 33.35 -37.64
CA LEU A 499 -2.17 32.54 -36.45
C LEU A 499 -3.49 32.38 -35.70
N GLN A 500 -3.89 31.13 -35.49
CA GLN A 500 -5.07 30.75 -34.71
C GLN A 500 -4.58 30.28 -33.33
N GLU A 501 -5.31 30.67 -32.30
CA GLU A 501 -5.02 30.38 -30.90
C GLU A 501 -6.30 29.88 -30.23
N ASN A 502 -6.18 28.83 -29.43
CA ASN A 502 -7.24 28.34 -28.56
C ASN A 502 -6.67 28.13 -27.17
N VAL A 503 -7.36 28.64 -26.15
CA VAL A 503 -6.98 28.49 -24.74
C VAL A 503 -7.93 27.50 -24.10
N GLN A 504 -7.37 26.48 -23.46
CA GLN A 504 -8.10 25.41 -22.78
C GLN A 504 -7.73 25.41 -21.30
N SER A 505 -8.72 25.29 -20.41
CA SER A 505 -8.43 25.02 -19.00
C SER A 505 -7.91 23.60 -18.84
N ALA A 506 -6.84 23.40 -18.07
CA ALA A 506 -6.33 22.08 -17.74
C ALA A 506 -7.35 21.23 -16.95
N ASN A 507 -8.38 21.87 -16.37
CA ASN A 507 -9.46 21.24 -15.59
C ASN A 507 -10.72 20.92 -16.40
N GLY A 508 -10.72 21.16 -17.73
CA GLY A 508 -11.80 20.70 -18.62
C GLY A 508 -13.16 21.39 -18.46
N THR A 509 -13.20 22.67 -18.09
CA THR A 509 -14.44 23.50 -18.10
C THR A 509 -14.43 24.57 -19.16
#